data_AF-A0A258L279-F1
#
_entry.id   AF-A0A258L279-F1
#
_cell.length_a   1.000
_cell.length_b   1.000
_cell.length_c   1.000
_cell.angle_alpha   90.00
_cell.angle_beta   90.00
_cell.angle_gamma   90.00
#
_symmetry.space_group_name_H-M   'P 1'
#
loop_
_entity.id
_entity.type
_entity.pdbx_description
1 polymer ?
#
loop_
_entity_poly.entity_id
_entity_poly.type
_entity_poly.pdbx_seq_one_letter_code
_entity_poly.pdbx_strand_id
1 'polypeptide(L)'
;MELDRDGQNPMLMIATGRAKNRNAHRVPLSPQVEKLVRGALAASGASAYVFPGAQDTHISPRSVSKAMERTRDRIELGDVTIHDLRRTVGTHMSRRDVPRDVRERILNHGGKRKGNVTDSVYNRYEYDAEKRAALELWAGALDGITSGSRTEIDSYAVRLARLKGADKITVG
;
A
#
# COMPACT_ATOMS: atom_id res chain seq x y z
N MET A 1 9.31 10.90 -3.40
CA MET A 1 8.78 9.52 -3.37
C MET A 1 9.62 8.79 -4.37
N GLU A 2 10.33 7.78 -3.91
CA GLU A 2 11.26 7.02 -4.74
C GLU A 2 10.63 5.65 -4.98
N LEU A 3 10.65 5.22 -6.23
CA LEU A 3 10.12 3.93 -6.65
C LEU A 3 11.31 3.02 -6.89
N ASP A 4 11.53 2.10 -5.99
CA ASP A 4 12.55 1.06 -6.16
C ASP A 4 11.96 -0.05 -7.03
N ARG A 5 12.57 -0.21 -8.21
CA ARG A 5 12.16 -1.17 -9.24
C ARG A 5 13.15 -2.32 -9.39
N ASP A 6 14.28 -2.26 -8.69
CA ASP A 6 15.38 -3.19 -8.90
C ASP A 6 15.27 -4.35 -7.91
N GLY A 7 14.44 -5.35 -8.29
CA GLY A 7 14.36 -6.64 -7.62
C GLY A 7 13.04 -7.38 -7.83
N GLN A 8 13.00 -8.65 -7.41
CA GLN A 8 11.79 -9.50 -7.36
C GLN A 8 10.66 -8.95 -6.46
N ASN A 9 10.81 -7.75 -5.88
CA ASN A 9 9.95 -7.21 -4.84
C ASN A 9 9.78 -5.67 -5.00
N PRO A 10 8.99 -5.22 -5.98
CA PRO A 10 8.82 -3.78 -6.27
C PRO A 10 8.25 -3.05 -5.05
N MET A 11 8.85 -1.92 -4.70
CA MET A 11 8.60 -1.23 -3.44
C MET A 11 8.49 0.27 -3.65
N LEU A 12 7.52 0.88 -2.98
CA LEU A 12 7.47 2.32 -2.84
C LEU A 12 8.17 2.78 -1.57
N MET A 13 9.11 3.71 -1.71
CA MET A 13 9.84 4.28 -0.58
C MET A 13 9.55 5.78 -0.41
N ILE A 14 9.15 6.15 0.81
CA ILE A 14 9.09 7.53 1.25
C ILE A 14 10.25 7.75 2.22
N ALA A 15 11.27 8.47 1.75
CA ALA A 15 12.49 8.75 2.50
C ALA A 15 12.21 9.49 3.82
N THR A 16 13.05 9.23 4.81
CA THR A 16 12.98 9.71 6.21
C THR A 16 12.79 11.22 6.34
N GLY A 17 13.37 12.02 5.45
CA GLY A 17 13.24 13.49 5.44
C GLY A 17 11.86 14.03 5.06
N ARG A 18 10.95 13.17 4.55
CA ARG A 18 9.58 13.55 4.15
C ARG A 18 8.48 12.83 4.95
N ALA A 19 8.86 11.90 5.85
CA ALA A 19 7.92 11.11 6.64
C ALA A 19 7.71 11.72 8.03
N LYS A 20 6.45 11.86 8.47
CA LYS A 20 6.05 12.46 9.77
C LYS A 20 6.65 11.74 11.00
N ASN A 21 7.14 10.51 10.84
CA ASN A 21 7.62 9.63 11.90
C ASN A 21 9.15 9.38 11.88
N ARG A 22 9.94 10.13 11.10
CA ARG A 22 11.42 10.00 11.02
C ARG A 22 11.96 8.63 10.57
N ASN A 23 11.10 7.67 10.26
CA ASN A 23 11.45 6.36 9.71
C ASN A 23 11.06 6.31 8.22
N ALA A 24 11.88 5.65 7.40
CA ALA A 24 11.54 5.44 5.99
C ALA A 24 10.25 4.61 5.93
N HIS A 25 9.28 5.07 5.15
CA HIS A 25 8.05 4.30 4.97
C HIS A 25 8.14 3.53 3.66
N ARG A 26 8.29 2.20 3.78
CA ARG A 26 8.38 1.25 2.67
C ARG A 26 7.04 0.55 2.53
N VAL A 27 6.42 0.62 1.35
CA VAL A 27 5.16 -0.06 1.04
C VAL A 27 5.31 -0.90 -0.24
N PRO A 28 5.22 -2.24 -0.14
CA PRO A 28 5.34 -3.12 -1.30
C PRO A 28 4.26 -2.86 -2.33
N LEU A 29 4.59 -2.98 -3.61
CA LEU A 29 3.61 -2.87 -4.68
C LEU A 29 3.00 -4.23 -5.00
N SER A 30 1.67 -4.28 -5.10
CA SER A 30 0.98 -5.41 -5.71
C SER A 30 1.15 -5.35 -7.23
N PRO A 31 0.96 -6.47 -7.95
CA PRO A 31 1.06 -6.50 -9.41
C PRO A 31 0.15 -5.47 -10.12
N GLN A 32 -1.05 -5.26 -9.59
CA GLN A 32 -2.02 -4.28 -10.10
C GLN A 32 -1.50 -2.85 -9.96
N VAL A 33 -0.96 -2.50 -8.78
CA VAL A 33 -0.40 -1.16 -8.54
C VAL A 33 0.85 -0.96 -9.38
N GLU A 34 1.71 -1.96 -9.50
CA GLU A 34 2.89 -1.90 -10.36
C GLU A 34 2.51 -1.60 -11.81
N LYS A 35 1.50 -2.30 -12.36
CA LYS A 35 0.98 -2.04 -13.70
C LYS A 35 0.49 -0.60 -13.86
N LEU A 36 -0.28 -0.09 -12.90
CA LEU A 36 -0.78 1.30 -12.92
C LEU A 36 0.36 2.31 -12.87
N VAL A 37 1.34 2.08 -12.01
CA VAL A 37 2.52 2.96 -11.85
C VAL A 37 3.35 2.96 -13.12
N ARG A 38 3.60 1.80 -13.74
CA ARG A 38 4.29 1.70 -15.03
C ARG A 38 3.55 2.45 -16.13
N GLY A 39 2.22 2.33 -16.18
CA GLY A 39 1.38 3.12 -17.10
C GLY A 39 1.49 4.63 -16.88
N ALA A 40 1.44 5.07 -15.62
CA ALA A 40 1.59 6.48 -15.27
C ALA A 40 2.97 7.04 -15.68
N LEU A 41 4.02 6.26 -15.49
CA LEU A 41 5.38 6.62 -15.90
C LEU A 41 5.56 6.70 -17.42
N ALA A 42 4.94 5.79 -18.16
CA ALA A 42 4.93 5.88 -19.61
C ALA A 42 4.20 7.15 -20.09
N ALA A 43 3.13 7.54 -19.39
CA ALA A 43 2.37 8.75 -19.66
C ALA A 43 3.07 10.05 -19.19
N SER A 44 4.03 9.96 -18.25
CA SER A 44 4.71 11.15 -17.70
C SER A 44 5.83 11.70 -18.59
N GLY A 45 6.19 10.99 -19.67
CA GLY A 45 7.24 11.41 -20.61
C GLY A 45 8.58 11.62 -19.91
N ALA A 46 9.18 12.80 -20.10
CA ALA A 46 10.49 13.16 -19.53
C ALA A 46 10.42 13.72 -18.09
N SER A 47 9.24 13.77 -17.46
CA SER A 47 9.11 14.34 -16.11
C SER A 47 9.82 13.49 -15.05
N ALA A 48 10.41 14.15 -14.05
CA ALA A 48 10.96 13.50 -12.86
C ALA A 48 9.89 12.89 -11.93
N TYR A 49 8.60 13.19 -12.15
CA TYR A 49 7.51 12.76 -11.28
C TYR A 49 6.64 11.68 -11.93
N VAL A 50 6.25 10.67 -11.14
CA VAL A 50 5.28 9.63 -11.55
C VAL A 50 3.93 10.24 -11.96
N PHE A 51 3.52 11.30 -11.27
CA PHE A 51 2.31 12.06 -11.55
C PHE A 51 2.68 13.53 -11.75
N PRO A 52 3.00 13.95 -12.98
CA PRO A 52 3.36 15.33 -13.26
C PRO A 52 2.15 16.27 -13.12
N GLY A 53 2.40 17.45 -12.58
CA GLY A 53 1.51 18.60 -12.57
C GLY A 53 1.85 19.57 -13.71
N ALA A 54 1.28 20.77 -13.65
CA ALA A 54 1.68 21.84 -14.55
C ALA A 54 3.11 22.31 -14.25
N GLN A 55 3.81 22.85 -15.25
CA GLN A 55 5.09 23.56 -15.09
C GLN A 55 6.20 22.70 -14.44
N ASP A 56 6.33 21.43 -14.84
CA ASP A 56 7.35 20.49 -14.35
C ASP A 56 7.35 20.30 -12.81
N THR A 57 6.15 20.36 -12.21
CA THR A 57 5.93 20.06 -10.79
C THR A 57 5.27 18.69 -10.61
N HIS A 58 5.10 18.21 -9.38
CA HIS A 58 4.25 17.06 -9.10
C HIS A 58 2.77 17.50 -9.01
N ILE A 59 1.85 16.55 -9.22
CA ILE A 59 0.42 16.79 -9.04
C ILE A 59 0.12 17.41 -7.66
N SER A 60 -0.76 18.41 -7.64
CA SER A 60 -1.17 19.05 -6.39
C SER A 60 -2.19 18.19 -5.64
N PRO A 61 -2.19 18.19 -4.29
CA PRO A 61 -3.18 17.45 -3.50
C PRO A 61 -4.63 17.80 -3.87
N ARG A 62 -4.89 19.08 -4.15
CA ARG A 62 -6.21 19.57 -4.60
C ARG A 62 -6.66 18.92 -5.91
N SER A 63 -5.74 18.64 -6.83
CA SER A 63 -6.06 17.97 -8.09
C SER A 63 -6.51 16.54 -7.86
N VAL A 64 -5.90 15.84 -6.90
CA VAL A 64 -6.32 14.48 -6.51
C VAL A 64 -7.71 14.51 -5.87
N SER A 65 -7.97 15.46 -4.96
CA SER A 65 -9.31 15.64 -4.37
C SER A 65 -10.37 15.93 -5.44
N LYS A 66 -10.08 16.82 -6.40
CA LYS A 66 -10.99 17.12 -7.52
C LYS A 66 -11.22 15.92 -8.43
N ALA A 67 -10.21 15.09 -8.66
CA ALA A 67 -10.36 13.85 -9.42
C ALA A 67 -11.29 12.86 -8.69
N MET A 68 -11.18 12.77 -7.37
CA MET A 68 -12.09 11.96 -6.54
C MET A 68 -13.53 12.48 -6.61
N GLU A 69 -13.74 13.79 -6.46
CA GLU A 69 -15.05 14.45 -6.61
C GLU A 69 -15.69 14.13 -7.97
N ARG A 70 -14.95 14.34 -9.08
CA ARG A 70 -15.46 14.01 -10.42
C ARG A 70 -15.81 12.54 -10.58
N THR A 71 -15.02 11.66 -9.95
CA THR A 71 -15.23 10.21 -10.03
C THR A 71 -16.51 9.82 -9.31
N ARG A 72 -16.70 10.27 -8.05
CA ARG A 72 -17.91 9.96 -7.27
C ARG A 72 -19.17 10.51 -7.95
N ASP A 73 -19.11 11.72 -8.51
CA ASP A 73 -20.26 12.34 -9.19
C ASP A 73 -20.67 11.51 -10.41
N ARG A 74 -19.69 11.00 -11.17
CA ARG A 74 -19.92 10.15 -12.35
C ARG A 74 -20.53 8.79 -12.03
N ILE A 75 -20.26 8.25 -10.85
CA ILE A 75 -20.79 6.93 -10.41
C ILE A 75 -21.93 7.08 -9.38
N GLU A 76 -22.44 8.30 -9.20
CA GLU A 76 -23.51 8.64 -8.26
C GLU A 76 -23.25 8.12 -6.83
N LEU A 77 -21.99 8.14 -6.42
CA LEU A 77 -21.57 7.74 -5.09
C LEU A 77 -21.67 8.95 -4.14
N GLY A 78 -22.11 8.69 -2.90
CA GLY A 78 -22.23 9.72 -1.87
C GLY A 78 -20.91 10.43 -1.52
N ASP A 79 -20.92 11.24 -0.46
CA ASP A 79 -19.75 12.04 -0.06
C ASP A 79 -18.58 11.17 0.45
N VAL A 80 -17.82 10.63 -0.49
CA VAL A 80 -16.64 9.79 -0.26
C VAL A 80 -15.39 10.59 -0.63
N THR A 81 -14.42 10.57 0.27
CA THR A 81 -13.12 11.23 0.08
C THR A 81 -11.99 10.22 -0.07
N ILE A 82 -10.79 10.71 -0.41
CA ILE A 82 -9.57 9.89 -0.45
C ILE A 82 -9.26 9.27 0.92
N HIS A 83 -9.62 9.94 2.02
CA HIS A 83 -9.43 9.41 3.37
C HIS A 83 -10.32 8.20 3.64
N ASP A 84 -11.52 8.16 3.06
CA ASP A 84 -12.44 7.04 3.19
C ASP A 84 -11.94 5.82 2.43
N LEU A 85 -11.28 6.00 1.28
CA LEU A 85 -10.60 4.90 0.59
C LEU A 85 -9.59 4.22 1.52
N ARG A 86 -8.76 5.02 2.19
CA ARG A 86 -7.75 4.51 3.12
C ARG A 86 -8.37 3.80 4.33
N ARG A 87 -9.44 4.35 4.91
CA ARG A 87 -10.20 3.69 5.99
C ARG A 87 -10.81 2.36 5.52
N THR A 88 -11.36 2.35 4.31
CA THR A 88 -11.95 1.16 3.68
C THR A 88 -10.92 0.05 3.54
N VAL A 89 -9.71 0.35 3.03
CA VAL A 89 -8.61 -0.62 2.96
C VAL A 89 -8.31 -1.22 4.34
N GLY A 90 -8.15 -0.39 5.38
CA GLY A 90 -7.85 -0.85 6.74
C GLY A 90 -8.93 -1.78 7.32
N THR A 91 -10.21 -1.46 7.09
CA THR A 91 -11.35 -2.28 7.51
C THR A 91 -11.43 -3.59 6.73
N HIS A 92 -11.25 -3.56 5.41
CA HIS A 92 -11.31 -4.75 4.56
C HIS A 92 -10.16 -5.72 4.84
N MET A 93 -8.96 -5.21 5.13
CA MET A 93 -7.84 -6.02 5.62
C MET A 93 -8.14 -6.61 7.00
N SER A 94 -8.82 -5.86 7.89
CA SER A 94 -9.25 -6.38 9.20
C SER A 94 -10.13 -7.61 9.09
N ARG A 95 -11.09 -7.57 8.16
CA ARG A 95 -12.06 -8.64 7.94
C ARG A 95 -11.46 -9.91 7.32
N ARG A 96 -10.19 -9.85 6.90
CA ARG A 96 -9.46 -10.96 6.26
C ARG A 96 -8.23 -11.36 7.07
N ASP A 97 -8.33 -11.19 8.39
CA ASP A 97 -7.34 -11.62 9.38
C ASP A 97 -5.94 -11.01 9.22
N VAL A 98 -5.82 -9.87 8.54
CA VAL A 98 -4.55 -9.15 8.50
C VAL A 98 -4.27 -8.54 9.88
N PRO A 99 -3.14 -8.87 10.52
CA PRO A 99 -2.82 -8.37 11.85
C PRO A 99 -2.86 -6.85 11.91
N ARG A 100 -3.38 -6.31 13.02
CA ARG A 100 -3.46 -4.86 13.25
C ARG A 100 -2.10 -4.20 13.05
N ASP A 101 -1.06 -4.81 13.61
CA ASP A 101 0.31 -4.31 13.57
C ASP A 101 0.88 -4.20 12.14
N VAL A 102 0.44 -5.06 11.22
CA VAL A 102 0.79 -4.98 9.80
C VAL A 102 0.00 -3.86 9.12
N ARG A 103 -1.30 -3.75 9.40
CA ARG A 103 -2.16 -2.69 8.86
C ARG A 103 -1.69 -1.29 9.27
N GLU A 104 -1.37 -1.07 10.54
CA GLU A 104 -0.88 0.23 11.03
C GLU A 104 0.48 0.60 10.40
N ARG A 105 1.32 -0.39 10.08
CA ARG A 105 2.58 -0.19 9.35
C ARG A 105 2.33 0.17 7.89
N ILE A 106 1.45 -0.55 7.17
CA ILE A 106 1.03 -0.22 5.79
C ILE A 106 0.45 1.19 5.73
N LEU A 107 -0.40 1.54 6.69
CA LEU A 107 -1.01 2.85 6.76
C LEU A 107 0.02 3.90 7.21
N ASN A 108 1.16 3.55 7.81
CA ASN A 108 2.06 4.55 8.41
C ASN A 108 1.40 5.34 9.55
N HIS A 109 0.47 4.73 10.29
CA HIS A 109 -0.09 5.35 11.50
C HIS A 109 0.86 5.29 12.71
N GLY A 110 2.00 4.60 12.55
CA GLY A 110 2.95 4.36 13.62
C GLY A 110 2.42 3.27 14.56
N GLY A 111 3.25 2.29 14.88
CA GLY A 111 2.95 1.25 15.87
C GLY A 111 2.86 1.78 17.31
N LYS A 112 2.42 3.03 17.50
CA LYS A 112 2.23 3.61 18.82
C LYS A 112 0.95 3.03 19.42
N ARG A 113 1.06 1.85 20.04
CA ARG A 113 0.31 1.66 21.28
C ARG A 113 0.65 2.87 22.16
N LYS A 114 -0.35 3.61 22.64
CA LYS A 114 -0.17 4.45 23.83
C LYS A 114 0.39 3.51 24.91
N GLY A 115 1.71 3.51 25.16
CA GLY A 115 2.34 2.72 26.23
C GLY A 115 3.63 1.96 25.91
N ASN A 116 3.93 1.58 24.66
CA ASN A 116 5.12 0.74 24.38
C ASN A 116 6.25 1.53 23.70
N VAL A 117 7.00 2.31 24.50
CA VAL A 117 8.27 2.93 24.07
C VAL A 117 9.29 1.86 23.66
N THR A 118 9.21 0.66 24.28
CA THR A 118 10.14 -0.46 24.11
C THR A 118 10.16 -1.03 22.68
N ASP A 119 9.00 -1.20 22.02
CA ASP A 119 8.94 -1.83 20.69
C ASP A 119 9.65 -1.01 19.59
N SER A 120 9.71 0.32 19.77
CA SER A 120 10.40 1.22 18.83
C SER A 120 11.93 1.12 18.85
N VAL A 121 12.51 0.58 19.93
CA VAL A 121 13.96 0.43 20.10
C VAL A 121 14.46 -0.93 19.62
N TYR A 122 13.63 -1.98 19.68
CA TYR A 122 14.05 -3.37 19.45
C TYR A 122 13.57 -3.98 18.12
N ASN A 123 12.48 -3.48 17.53
CA ASN A 123 11.91 -4.09 16.34
C ASN A 123 12.37 -3.39 15.04
N ARG A 124 13.55 -3.78 14.54
CA ARG A 124 14.09 -3.35 13.23
C ARG A 124 13.51 -4.13 12.04
N TYR A 125 12.57 -5.04 12.29
CA TYR A 125 11.95 -5.82 11.24
C TYR A 125 10.96 -4.93 10.48
N GLU A 126 11.17 -4.78 9.17
CA GLU A 126 10.39 -3.87 8.33
C GLU A 126 9.02 -4.46 7.92
N TYR A 127 8.76 -5.73 8.25
CA TYR A 127 7.52 -6.46 7.93
C TYR A 127 7.22 -6.50 6.42
N ASP A 128 8.23 -6.47 5.55
CA ASP A 128 8.02 -6.35 4.10
C ASP A 128 7.21 -7.53 3.52
N ALA A 129 7.48 -8.76 3.97
CA ALA A 129 6.72 -9.94 3.56
C ALA A 129 5.26 -9.89 4.02
N GLU A 130 5.02 -9.48 5.27
CA GLU A 130 3.68 -9.31 5.84
C GLU A 130 2.89 -8.21 5.13
N LYS A 131 3.53 -7.05 4.89
CA LYS A 131 2.92 -5.94 4.15
C LYS A 131 2.56 -6.38 2.73
N ARG A 132 3.46 -7.11 2.06
CA ARG A 132 3.22 -7.64 0.71
C ARG A 132 2.04 -8.62 0.70
N ALA A 133 2.03 -9.62 1.59
CA ALA A 133 0.93 -10.58 1.70
C ALA A 133 -0.42 -9.87 1.90
N ALA A 134 -0.46 -8.84 2.75
CA ALA A 134 -1.67 -8.08 3.02
C ALA A 134 -2.13 -7.25 1.81
N LEU A 135 -1.20 -6.56 1.14
CA LEU A 135 -1.51 -5.71 -0.03
C LEU A 135 -1.93 -6.54 -1.24
N GLU A 136 -1.31 -7.70 -1.47
CA GLU A 136 -1.70 -8.64 -2.53
C GLU A 136 -3.06 -9.31 -2.24
N LEU A 137 -3.34 -9.65 -0.98
CA LEU A 137 -4.66 -10.13 -0.57
C LEU A 137 -5.75 -9.09 -0.85
N TRP A 138 -5.48 -7.82 -0.50
CA TRP A 138 -6.42 -6.74 -0.78
C TRP A 138 -6.62 -6.52 -2.29
N ALA A 139 -5.54 -6.56 -3.07
CA ALA A 139 -5.63 -6.38 -4.50
C ALA A 139 -6.41 -7.51 -5.18
N GLY A 140 -6.17 -8.77 -4.81
CA GLY A 140 -6.97 -9.90 -5.31
C GLY A 140 -8.44 -9.81 -4.90
N ALA A 141 -8.74 -9.29 -3.71
CA ALA A 141 -10.13 -9.04 -3.30
C ALA A 141 -10.80 -7.95 -4.15
N LEU A 142 -10.07 -6.90 -4.53
CA LEU A 142 -10.57 -5.87 -5.44
C LEU A 142 -10.85 -6.41 -6.84
N ASP A 143 -9.99 -7.28 -7.37
CA ASP A 143 -10.23 -7.93 -8.66
C ASP A 143 -11.51 -8.78 -8.63
N GLY A 144 -11.75 -9.51 -7.55
CA GLY A 144 -13.01 -10.24 -7.34
C GLY A 144 -14.24 -9.33 -7.27
N ILE A 145 -14.12 -8.18 -6.58
CA ILE A 145 -15.22 -7.20 -6.47
C ILE A 145 -15.53 -6.57 -7.85
N THR A 146 -14.49 -6.20 -8.61
CA THR A 146 -14.66 -5.49 -9.89
C THR A 146 -15.05 -6.40 -11.05
N SER A 147 -14.69 -7.68 -11.01
CA SER A 147 -15.13 -8.68 -11.99
C SER A 147 -16.56 -9.18 -11.77
N GLY A 148 -17.21 -8.81 -10.66
CA GLY A 148 -18.57 -9.26 -10.31
C GLY A 148 -18.69 -10.76 -10.06
N SER A 149 -17.56 -11.47 -9.96
CA SER A 149 -17.50 -12.94 -9.88
C SER A 149 -17.01 -13.38 -8.51
N ARG A 150 -17.62 -14.44 -7.97
CA ARG A 150 -17.14 -15.07 -6.73
C ARG A 150 -15.77 -15.69 -6.99
N THR A 151 -14.73 -15.01 -6.55
CA THR A 151 -13.34 -15.38 -6.78
C THR A 151 -12.77 -16.00 -5.51
N GLU A 152 -12.26 -17.22 -5.61
CA GLU A 152 -11.45 -17.81 -4.55
C GLU A 152 -10.03 -17.24 -4.64
N ILE A 153 -9.57 -16.70 -3.52
CA ILE A 153 -8.22 -16.14 -3.39
C ILE A 153 -7.59 -16.73 -2.14
N ASP A 154 -6.26 -16.87 -2.15
CA ASP A 154 -5.52 -17.37 -0.99
C ASP A 154 -5.87 -16.57 0.29
N SER A 155 -5.63 -17.12 1.48
CA SER A 155 -5.76 -16.33 2.71
C SER A 155 -4.52 -15.46 2.95
N TYR A 156 -4.56 -14.59 3.96
CA TYR A 156 -3.37 -13.88 4.42
C TYR A 156 -2.25 -14.85 4.84
N ALA A 157 -2.59 -15.91 5.58
CA ALA A 157 -1.63 -16.89 6.08
C ALA A 157 -0.94 -17.66 4.95
N VAL A 158 -1.71 -18.10 3.94
CA VAL A 158 -1.17 -18.82 2.76
C VAL A 158 -0.19 -17.95 1.97
N ARG A 159 -0.55 -16.67 1.73
CA ARG A 159 0.35 -15.72 1.07
C ARG A 159 1.63 -15.48 1.86
N LEU A 160 1.50 -15.30 3.17
CA LEU A 160 2.64 -15.06 4.05
C LEU A 160 3.60 -16.25 4.09
N ALA A 161 3.07 -17.47 4.18
CA ALA A 161 3.88 -18.69 4.19
C ALA A 161 4.71 -18.82 2.90
N ARG A 162 4.09 -18.55 1.74
CA ARG A 162 4.76 -18.55 0.43
C ARG A 162 5.90 -17.53 0.37
N LEU A 163 5.66 -16.30 0.83
CA LEU A 163 6.67 -15.24 0.82
C LEU A 163 7.84 -15.49 1.77
N LYS A 164 7.60 -16.20 2.88
CA LYS A 164 8.65 -16.54 3.85
C LYS A 164 9.40 -17.84 3.51
N GLY A 165 9.06 -18.51 2.40
CA GLY A 165 9.69 -19.78 2.01
C GLY A 165 9.52 -20.87 3.07
N ALA A 166 8.42 -20.83 3.81
CA ALA A 166 8.23 -21.65 5.00
C ALA A 166 7.84 -23.09 4.66
N ASP A 167 8.81 -23.88 4.17
CA ASP A 167 8.77 -25.34 4.32
C ASP A 167 9.68 -25.82 5.46
N LYS A 168 10.77 -25.09 5.78
CA LYS A 168 11.66 -25.41 6.92
C LYS A 168 12.31 -24.14 7.48
N ILE A 169 12.41 -24.06 8.81
CA ILE A 169 13.25 -23.09 9.51
C ILE A 169 14.38 -23.88 10.15
N THR A 170 15.63 -23.65 9.75
CA THR A 170 16.79 -24.18 10.47
C THR A 170 17.01 -23.31 11.70
N VAL A 171 16.87 -23.91 12.86
CA VAL A 171 17.14 -23.26 14.15
C VAL A 171 18.50 -23.77 14.62
N GLY A 172 19.45 -22.86 14.86
CA GLY A 172 20.78 -23.12 15.40
C GLY A 172 21.16 -22.03 16.38
#